data_AF-A0A383DXT7-F1
#
_entry.id   AF-A0A383DXT7-F1
#
_cell.length_a   1.000
_cell.length_b   1.000
_cell.length_c   1.000
_cell.angle_alpha   90.00
_cell.angle_beta   90.00
_cell.angle_gamma   90.00
#
_symmetry.space_group_name_H-M   'P 1'
#
loop_
_entity.id
_entity.type
_entity.pdbx_description
1 polymer ?
#
loop_
_entity_poly.entity_id
_entity_poly.type
_entity_poly.pdbx_seq_one_letter_code
_entity_poly.pdbx_strand_id
1 'polypeptide(L)'
;EKFADVELRTGQSMEVGVVFAPDAEYAEEVKKFLGHKPETYRWHIDCCVHEVLDLLETRFYIGKVDGHIISNVMITEYDGIGTLGHVFTLSDQRRKGACKAIMKCQMDDFRRRGGKALYLGTGYDSHPYHIYKSFGFDSVYDESGFMYYFAIEDFDVNYFSDLDVHVKDHIEWHDWAKITALTGITNGDQIRNIALGVYGPSNFEGGFLSFKKELENGTDYHAAKLLQSSSGA
;
A
#
# COMPACT_ATOMS: atom_id res chain seq x y z
N GLU A 1 -14.34 -1.79 12.22
CA GLU A 1 -14.15 -2.81 13.27
C GLU A 1 -13.10 -2.36 14.26
N LYS A 2 -13.36 -2.51 15.58
CA LYS A 2 -12.39 -2.18 16.64
C LYS A 2 -11.48 -3.35 16.93
N PHE A 3 -10.18 -3.09 17.11
CA PHE A 3 -9.18 -4.10 17.45
C PHE A 3 -8.70 -4.01 18.90
N ALA A 4 -8.41 -2.81 19.39
CA ALA A 4 -7.85 -2.63 20.73
C ALA A 4 -8.06 -1.21 21.27
N ASP A 5 -7.91 -1.06 22.58
CA ASP A 5 -7.61 0.21 23.24
C ASP A 5 -6.14 0.20 23.68
N VAL A 6 -5.42 1.28 23.38
CA VAL A 6 -3.99 1.40 23.67
C VAL A 6 -3.73 2.70 24.42
N GLU A 7 -3.01 2.62 25.53
CA GLU A 7 -2.53 3.80 26.25
C GLU A 7 -1.32 4.39 25.52
N LEU A 8 -1.43 5.66 25.11
CA LEU A 8 -0.33 6.41 24.53
C LEU A 8 0.68 6.82 25.61
N ARG A 9 1.89 7.22 25.21
CA ARG A 9 2.94 7.70 26.15
C ARG A 9 2.52 8.92 26.99
N THR A 10 1.44 9.59 26.60
CA THR A 10 0.85 10.73 27.32
C THR A 10 -0.21 10.31 28.33
N GLY A 11 -0.51 9.02 28.47
CA GLY A 11 -1.63 8.50 29.28
C GLY A 11 -3.00 8.59 28.60
N GLN A 12 -3.08 9.16 27.39
CA GLN A 12 -4.33 9.21 26.62
C GLN A 12 -4.68 7.80 26.11
N SER A 13 -5.94 7.39 26.27
CA SER A 13 -6.45 6.18 25.62
C SER A 13 -6.71 6.45 24.14
N MET A 14 -6.25 5.55 23.27
CA MET A 14 -6.50 5.56 21.84
C MET A 14 -7.15 4.24 21.42
N GLU A 15 -8.28 4.34 20.73
CA GLU A 15 -8.89 3.19 20.07
C GLU A 15 -8.15 2.91 18.75
N VAL A 16 -7.78 1.65 18.53
CA VAL A 16 -7.25 1.17 17.24
C VAL A 16 -8.32 0.33 16.57
N GLY A 17 -8.59 0.59 15.29
CA GLY A 17 -9.53 -0.16 14.48
C GLY A 17 -9.21 -0.12 13.00
N VAL A 18 -10.08 -0.73 12.20
CA VAL A 18 -10.00 -0.76 10.74
C VAL A 18 -11.34 -0.34 10.12
N VAL A 19 -11.25 0.47 9.06
CA VAL A 19 -12.36 0.80 8.15
C VAL A 19 -12.12 0.03 6.86
N PHE A 20 -13.14 -0.68 6.39
CA PHE A 20 -13.11 -1.43 5.14
C PHE A 20 -13.76 -0.58 4.05
N ALA A 21 -13.00 -0.17 3.05
CA ALA A 21 -13.56 0.60 1.94
C ALA A 21 -14.25 -0.35 0.94
N PRO A 22 -15.40 0.03 0.34
CA PRO A 22 -16.11 1.29 0.56
C PRO A 22 -16.88 1.35 1.90
N ASP A 23 -16.88 2.52 2.53
CA ASP A 23 -17.61 2.79 3.78
C ASP A 23 -18.16 4.22 3.76
N ALA A 24 -19.46 4.35 3.51
CA ALA A 24 -20.13 5.63 3.37
C ALA A 24 -20.17 6.44 4.68
N GLU A 25 -20.12 5.78 5.84
CA GLU A 25 -20.11 6.45 7.15
C GLU A 25 -18.75 7.13 7.38
N TYR A 26 -17.67 6.44 7.00
CA TYR A 26 -16.30 6.92 7.20
C TYR A 26 -15.73 7.74 6.04
N ALA A 27 -16.37 7.71 4.86
CA ALA A 27 -15.86 8.32 3.64
C ALA A 27 -15.38 9.77 3.84
N GLU A 28 -16.22 10.63 4.40
CA GLU A 28 -15.88 12.05 4.60
C GLU A 28 -14.80 12.26 5.68
N GLU A 29 -14.79 11.44 6.74
CA GLU A 29 -13.76 11.51 7.78
C GLU A 29 -12.39 11.13 7.23
N VAL A 30 -12.32 10.03 6.46
CA VAL A 30 -11.09 9.53 5.82
C VAL A 30 -10.58 10.53 4.77
N LYS A 31 -11.45 11.01 3.88
CA LYS A 31 -11.09 12.01 2.85
C LYS A 31 -10.56 13.29 3.46
N LYS A 32 -11.22 13.79 4.51
CA LYS A 32 -10.75 14.98 5.23
C LYS A 32 -9.38 14.75 5.88
N PHE A 33 -9.19 13.62 6.56
CA PHE A 33 -7.94 13.29 7.26
C PHE A 33 -6.75 13.15 6.29
N LEU A 34 -6.98 12.53 5.14
CA LEU A 34 -5.97 12.29 4.10
C LEU A 34 -5.96 13.34 2.98
N GLY A 35 -6.74 14.42 3.09
CA GLY A 35 -6.86 15.46 2.06
C GLY A 35 -5.58 16.25 1.77
N HIS A 36 -4.55 16.09 2.61
CA HIS A 36 -3.22 16.65 2.40
C HIS A 36 -2.36 15.84 1.41
N LYS A 37 -2.80 14.65 0.99
CA LYS A 37 -2.06 13.82 0.03
C LYS A 37 -2.11 14.44 -1.39
N PRO A 38 -1.10 14.16 -2.24
CA PRO A 38 -1.13 14.55 -3.65
C PRO A 38 -2.40 14.09 -4.38
N GLU A 39 -2.76 14.78 -5.47
CA GLU A 39 -3.99 14.53 -6.24
C GLU A 39 -4.15 13.08 -6.69
N THR A 40 -3.09 12.43 -7.18
CA THR A 40 -3.14 11.05 -7.66
C THR A 40 -3.59 10.07 -6.57
N TYR A 41 -3.12 10.25 -5.35
CA TYR A 41 -3.52 9.45 -4.20
C TYR A 41 -4.92 9.82 -3.70
N ARG A 42 -5.28 11.11 -3.71
CA ARG A 42 -6.64 11.54 -3.35
C ARG A 42 -7.68 10.96 -4.30
N TRP A 43 -7.37 10.86 -5.58
CA TRP A 43 -8.26 10.23 -6.56
C TRP A 43 -8.59 8.78 -6.19
N HIS A 44 -7.59 7.95 -5.86
CA HIS A 44 -7.85 6.60 -5.36
C HIS A 44 -8.70 6.61 -4.08
N ILE A 45 -8.39 7.49 -3.12
CA ILE A 45 -9.14 7.61 -1.86
C ILE A 45 -10.61 7.99 -2.13
N ASP A 46 -10.85 8.96 -3.03
CA ASP A 46 -12.19 9.41 -3.40
C ASP A 46 -13.00 8.28 -4.05
N CYS A 47 -12.37 7.47 -4.89
CA CYS A 47 -13.02 6.31 -5.50
C CYS A 47 -13.29 5.19 -4.46
N CYS A 48 -12.27 4.74 -3.73
CA CYS A 48 -12.38 3.51 -2.93
C CYS A 48 -13.31 3.63 -1.71
N VAL A 49 -13.55 4.85 -1.19
CA VAL A 49 -14.50 5.03 -0.07
C VAL A 49 -15.97 4.95 -0.51
N HIS A 50 -16.25 5.09 -1.81
CA HIS A 50 -17.62 5.07 -2.36
C HIS A 50 -17.89 3.86 -3.26
N GLU A 51 -16.85 3.28 -3.86
CA GLU A 51 -16.96 2.29 -4.92
C GLU A 51 -16.10 1.05 -4.62
N VAL A 52 -16.53 -0.09 -5.14
CA VAL A 52 -15.71 -1.31 -5.17
C VAL A 52 -14.79 -1.20 -6.38
N LEU A 53 -13.47 -1.26 -6.15
CA LEU A 53 -12.44 -1.14 -7.19
C LEU A 53 -11.95 -2.52 -7.63
N ASP A 54 -12.73 -3.17 -8.48
CA ASP A 54 -12.54 -4.56 -8.92
C ASP A 54 -12.49 -5.53 -7.72
N LEU A 55 -11.35 -6.15 -7.48
CA LEU A 55 -11.09 -7.05 -6.35
C LEU A 55 -10.09 -6.45 -5.35
N LEU A 56 -9.78 -5.15 -5.50
CA LEU A 56 -8.82 -4.49 -4.62
C LEU A 56 -9.49 -4.24 -3.26
N GLU A 57 -8.97 -4.86 -2.21
CA GLU A 57 -9.36 -4.53 -0.86
C GLU A 57 -8.59 -3.30 -0.38
N THR A 58 -9.31 -2.27 0.08
CA THR A 58 -8.68 -1.10 0.73
C THR A 58 -9.08 -1.06 2.20
N ARG A 59 -8.08 -1.07 3.08
CA ARG A 59 -8.24 -1.07 4.53
C ARG A 59 -7.56 0.15 5.13
N PHE A 60 -8.29 0.96 5.88
CA PHE A 60 -7.74 2.07 6.65
C PHE A 60 -7.66 1.67 8.12
N TYR A 61 -6.47 1.38 8.60
CA TYR A 61 -6.21 1.15 10.02
C TYR A 61 -6.02 2.50 10.70
N ILE A 62 -6.92 2.81 11.63
CA ILE A 62 -7.04 4.13 12.22
C ILE A 62 -6.85 4.07 13.73
N GLY A 63 -6.28 5.15 14.26
CA GLY A 63 -6.21 5.42 15.69
C GLY A 63 -7.12 6.59 16.02
N LYS A 64 -8.06 6.41 16.94
CA LYS A 64 -9.01 7.43 17.38
C LYS A 64 -8.76 7.85 18.83
N VAL A 65 -8.80 9.14 19.08
CA VAL A 65 -8.84 9.73 20.43
C VAL A 65 -10.06 10.63 20.49
N ASP A 66 -10.89 10.47 21.54
CA ASP A 66 -12.16 11.19 21.70
C ASP A 66 -13.07 11.11 20.45
N GLY A 67 -13.08 9.94 19.79
CA GLY A 67 -13.89 9.67 18.60
C GLY A 67 -13.30 10.16 17.27
N HIS A 68 -12.19 10.91 17.29
CA HIS A 68 -11.59 11.50 16.09
C HIS A 68 -10.33 10.77 15.63
N ILE A 69 -10.19 10.56 14.31
CA ILE A 69 -8.97 9.99 13.73
C ILE A 69 -7.77 10.92 14.00
N ILE A 70 -6.73 10.37 14.63
CA ILE A 70 -5.45 11.04 14.87
C ILE A 70 -4.28 10.43 14.09
N SER A 71 -4.44 9.19 13.60
CA SER A 71 -3.42 8.48 12.86
C SER A 71 -4.04 7.43 11.93
N ASN A 72 -3.39 7.18 10.79
CA ASN A 72 -3.80 6.24 9.75
C ASN A 72 -2.60 5.43 9.25
N VAL A 73 -2.86 4.17 8.89
CA VAL A 73 -2.06 3.32 7.99
C VAL A 73 -3.04 2.70 7.00
N MET A 74 -2.80 2.82 5.70
CA MET A 74 -3.64 2.16 4.69
C MET A 74 -2.92 0.91 4.15
N ILE A 75 -3.69 -0.14 3.87
CA ILE A 75 -3.27 -1.18 2.93
C ILE A 75 -4.25 -1.23 1.76
N THR A 76 -3.72 -1.35 0.54
CA THR A 76 -4.42 -1.87 -0.63
C THR A 76 -3.89 -3.28 -0.92
N GLU A 77 -4.75 -4.28 -1.08
CA GLU A 77 -4.34 -5.69 -1.14
C GLU A 77 -5.23 -6.52 -2.06
N TYR A 78 -4.63 -7.47 -2.78
CA TYR A 78 -5.32 -8.56 -3.44
C TYR A 78 -4.46 -9.82 -3.44
N ASP A 79 -5.08 -10.97 -3.16
CA ASP A 79 -4.41 -12.29 -3.14
C ASP A 79 -3.16 -12.32 -2.22
N GLY A 80 -3.25 -11.63 -1.09
CA GLY A 80 -2.19 -11.53 -0.08
C GLY A 80 -1.00 -10.66 -0.48
N ILE A 81 -1.06 -9.95 -1.61
CA ILE A 81 -0.01 -9.01 -2.04
C ILE A 81 -0.58 -7.61 -1.97
N GLY A 82 0.11 -6.71 -1.26
CA GLY A 82 -0.41 -5.37 -1.02
C GLY A 82 0.62 -4.28 -0.96
N THR A 83 0.11 -3.05 -0.93
CA THR A 83 0.89 -1.83 -0.70
C THR A 83 0.49 -1.23 0.64
N LEU A 84 1.47 -1.03 1.52
CA LEU A 84 1.29 -0.28 2.76
C LEU A 84 1.57 1.20 2.47
N GLY A 85 0.53 2.01 2.58
CA GLY A 85 0.57 3.41 2.15
C GLY A 85 -0.15 4.35 3.09
N HIS A 86 -0.13 5.63 2.70
CA HIS A 86 -0.85 6.73 3.36
C HIS A 86 -0.68 6.82 4.89
N VAL A 87 0.49 6.39 5.38
CA VAL A 87 0.81 6.54 6.79
C VAL A 87 0.85 8.02 7.14
N PHE A 88 0.09 8.39 8.16
CA PHE A 88 0.02 9.76 8.64
C PHE A 88 -0.42 9.80 10.10
N THR A 89 0.21 10.65 10.88
CA THR A 89 -0.19 11.00 12.24
C THR A 89 -0.20 12.52 12.34
N LEU A 90 -1.27 13.08 12.94
CA LEU A 90 -1.37 14.51 13.21
C LEU A 90 -0.12 15.00 13.95
N SER A 91 0.37 16.19 13.58
CA SER A 91 1.67 16.70 14.03
C SER A 91 1.79 16.78 15.56
N ASP A 92 0.73 17.21 16.25
CA ASP A 92 0.58 17.30 17.70
C ASP A 92 0.40 15.94 18.39
N GLN A 93 0.12 14.88 17.63
CA GLN A 93 -0.04 13.50 18.12
C GLN A 93 1.18 12.62 17.85
N ARG A 94 2.20 13.14 17.14
CA ARG A 94 3.44 12.41 16.84
C ARG A 94 4.25 12.12 18.11
N ARG A 95 5.08 11.08 18.05
CA ARG A 95 5.97 10.60 19.14
C ARG A 95 5.25 10.10 20.41
N LYS A 96 3.93 10.01 20.39
CA LYS A 96 3.12 9.43 21.48
C LYS A 96 2.91 7.92 21.38
N GLY A 97 3.27 7.30 20.26
CA GLY A 97 3.17 5.85 20.02
C GLY A 97 2.06 5.41 19.07
N ALA A 98 1.18 6.32 18.63
CA ALA A 98 0.00 6.01 17.81
C ALA A 98 0.31 5.18 16.54
N CYS A 99 1.24 5.64 15.69
CA CYS A 99 1.62 4.93 14.46
C CYS A 99 2.12 3.50 14.74
N LYS A 100 2.98 3.30 15.76
CA LYS A 100 3.48 1.96 16.11
C LYS A 100 2.37 1.05 16.64
N ALA A 101 1.41 1.58 17.40
CA ALA A 101 0.27 0.82 17.88
C ALA A 101 -0.61 0.33 16.71
N ILE A 102 -0.91 1.21 15.76
CA ILE A 102 -1.67 0.87 14.55
C ILE A 102 -0.92 -0.14 13.69
N MET A 103 0.37 0.10 13.40
CA MET A 103 1.22 -0.82 12.64
C MET A 103 1.24 -2.22 13.24
N LYS A 104 1.30 -2.35 14.57
CA LYS A 104 1.25 -3.66 15.24
C LYS A 104 -0.05 -4.39 14.91
N CYS A 105 -1.20 -3.76 15.14
CA CYS A 105 -2.50 -4.37 14.86
C CYS A 105 -2.68 -4.68 13.36
N GLN A 106 -2.24 -3.77 12.49
CA GLN A 106 -2.30 -3.93 11.04
C GLN A 106 -1.46 -5.13 10.57
N MET A 107 -0.22 -5.27 11.05
CA MET A 107 0.66 -6.38 10.66
C MET A 107 0.14 -7.72 11.19
N ASP A 108 -0.43 -7.75 12.40
CA ASP A 108 -1.05 -8.94 12.97
C ASP A 108 -2.31 -9.33 12.16
N ASP A 109 -3.16 -8.37 11.77
CA ASP A 109 -4.31 -8.63 10.90
C ASP A 109 -3.90 -9.14 9.52
N PHE A 110 -2.91 -8.50 8.88
CA PHE A 110 -2.39 -8.90 7.57
C PHE A 110 -1.92 -10.36 7.57
N ARG A 111 -1.10 -10.76 8.55
CA ARG A 111 -0.64 -12.16 8.67
C ARG A 111 -1.79 -13.11 8.93
N ARG A 112 -2.72 -12.77 9.83
CA ARG A 112 -3.85 -13.61 10.21
C ARG A 112 -4.75 -13.96 9.01
N ARG A 113 -4.86 -13.05 8.03
CA ARG A 113 -5.65 -13.26 6.82
C ARG A 113 -4.91 -13.96 5.68
N GLY A 114 -3.68 -14.41 5.91
CA GLY A 114 -2.87 -15.06 4.88
C GLY A 114 -2.17 -14.08 3.93
N GLY A 115 -1.92 -12.84 4.39
CA GLY A 115 -1.06 -11.90 3.69
C GLY A 115 0.31 -12.51 3.43
N LYS A 116 0.84 -12.29 2.22
CA LYS A 116 2.08 -12.88 1.70
C LYS A 116 3.19 -11.83 1.60
N ALA A 117 2.91 -10.68 0.99
CA ALA A 117 3.87 -9.61 0.79
C ALA A 117 3.25 -8.21 0.90
N LEU A 118 4.00 -7.27 1.50
CA LEU A 118 3.69 -5.85 1.50
C LEU A 118 4.85 -5.06 0.92
N TYR A 119 4.54 -4.08 0.09
CA TYR A 119 5.49 -3.11 -0.46
C TYR A 119 5.14 -1.70 0.01
N LEU A 120 6.13 -0.82 0.14
CA LEU A 120 5.90 0.58 0.50
C LEU A 120 7.01 1.50 0.01
N GLY A 121 6.67 2.78 -0.17
CA GLY A 121 7.64 3.86 -0.37
C GLY A 121 7.83 4.75 0.84
N THR A 122 9.08 5.10 1.14
CA THR A 122 9.45 6.15 2.10
C THR A 122 10.75 6.83 1.69
N GLY A 123 11.17 7.89 2.39
CA GLY A 123 12.54 8.39 2.28
C GLY A 123 13.52 7.42 2.94
N TYR A 124 14.62 7.08 2.27
CA TYR A 124 15.69 6.26 2.85
C TYR A 124 16.26 6.92 4.12
N ASP A 125 16.63 6.09 5.10
CA ASP A 125 17.21 6.50 6.40
C ASP A 125 16.40 7.56 7.19
N SER A 126 15.12 7.72 6.83
CA SER A 126 14.21 8.64 7.51
C SER A 126 13.63 8.02 8.78
N HIS A 127 13.01 8.85 9.63
CA HIS A 127 12.31 8.31 10.81
C HIS A 127 11.23 7.26 10.46
N PRO A 128 10.36 7.45 9.44
CA PRO A 128 9.46 6.39 8.98
C PRO A 128 10.18 5.12 8.51
N TYR A 129 11.30 5.24 7.80
CA TYR A 129 12.10 4.10 7.35
C TYR A 129 12.50 3.19 8.52
N HIS A 130 13.02 3.75 9.61
CA HIS A 130 13.36 2.97 10.79
C HIS A 130 12.14 2.40 11.54
N ILE A 131 10.96 3.03 11.42
CA ILE A 131 9.72 2.44 11.93
C ILE A 131 9.43 1.16 11.14
N TYR A 132 9.38 1.23 9.81
CA TYR A 132 9.12 0.05 8.97
C TYR A 132 10.17 -1.04 9.17
N LYS A 133 11.45 -0.68 9.23
CA LYS A 133 12.54 -1.64 9.53
C LYS A 133 12.30 -2.38 10.85
N SER A 134 11.82 -1.68 11.88
CA SER A 134 11.48 -2.32 13.18
C SER A 134 10.29 -3.28 13.14
N PHE A 135 9.48 -3.24 12.08
CA PHE A 135 8.38 -4.18 11.82
C PHE A 135 8.77 -5.30 10.84
N GLY A 136 10.06 -5.38 10.46
CA GLY A 136 10.59 -6.43 9.60
C GLY A 136 10.61 -6.08 8.12
N PHE A 137 10.35 -4.82 7.74
CA PHE A 137 10.55 -4.39 6.36
C PHE A 137 12.04 -4.25 6.05
N ASP A 138 12.42 -4.52 4.81
CA ASP A 138 13.76 -4.27 4.28
C ASP A 138 13.70 -3.50 2.96
N SER A 139 14.78 -2.82 2.59
CA SER A 139 14.91 -2.17 1.30
C SER A 139 14.93 -3.21 0.17
N VAL A 140 14.19 -2.95 -0.90
CA VAL A 140 14.19 -3.79 -2.11
C VAL A 140 15.56 -3.79 -2.79
N TYR A 141 16.29 -2.67 -2.70
CA TYR A 141 17.65 -2.52 -3.17
C TYR A 141 18.41 -1.54 -2.27
N ASP A 142 19.74 -1.62 -2.29
CA ASP A 142 20.62 -0.83 -1.42
C ASP A 142 20.29 0.67 -1.46
N GLU A 143 20.33 1.29 -0.28
CA GLU A 143 20.08 2.72 -0.08
C GLU A 143 18.71 3.23 -0.57
N SER A 144 17.74 2.33 -0.71
CA SER A 144 16.39 2.67 -1.14
C SER A 144 15.40 2.79 0.03
N GLY A 145 14.50 3.76 -0.07
CA GLY A 145 13.30 3.81 0.75
C GLY A 145 12.12 3.04 0.16
N PHE A 146 12.29 2.35 -0.97
CA PHE A 146 11.35 1.34 -1.44
C PHE A 146 11.60 0.05 -0.66
N MET A 147 10.60 -0.37 0.12
CA MET A 147 10.75 -1.47 1.07
C MET A 147 9.74 -2.58 0.82
N TYR A 148 10.10 -3.80 1.19
CA TYR A 148 9.23 -4.97 1.20
C TYR A 148 9.15 -5.60 2.59
N TYR A 149 8.08 -6.34 2.83
CA TYR A 149 7.93 -7.28 3.94
C TYR A 149 7.33 -8.58 3.38
N PHE A 150 7.97 -9.71 3.68
CA PHE A 150 7.45 -11.04 3.32
C PHE A 150 7.00 -11.77 4.59
N ALA A 151 5.77 -12.28 4.57
CA ALA A 151 5.21 -13.09 5.64
C ALA A 151 5.57 -14.58 5.50
N ILE A 152 6.05 -14.99 4.33
CA ILE A 152 6.38 -16.36 3.97
C ILE A 152 7.84 -16.40 3.52
N GLU A 153 8.58 -17.42 3.94
CA GLU A 153 9.94 -17.68 3.47
C GLU A 153 9.96 -17.91 1.95
N ASP A 154 11.04 -17.47 1.30
CA ASP A 154 11.26 -17.63 -0.15
C ASP A 154 10.11 -17.09 -1.03
N PHE A 155 9.33 -16.13 -0.54
CA PHE A 155 8.21 -15.55 -1.29
C PHE A 155 8.68 -15.01 -2.64
N ASP A 156 9.75 -14.22 -2.66
CA ASP A 156 10.30 -13.59 -3.86
C ASP A 156 10.82 -14.62 -4.87
N VAL A 157 11.55 -15.64 -4.41
CA VAL A 157 12.08 -16.72 -5.25
C VAL A 157 10.93 -17.48 -5.94
N ASN A 158 9.87 -17.78 -5.20
CA ASN A 158 8.73 -18.53 -5.73
C ASN A 158 7.82 -17.65 -6.61
N TYR A 159 7.54 -16.43 -6.17
CA TYR A 159 6.60 -15.52 -6.85
C TYR A 159 7.13 -15.07 -8.21
N PHE A 160 8.43 -14.74 -8.29
CA PHE A 160 9.10 -14.30 -9.53
C PHE A 160 9.82 -15.44 -10.26
N SER A 161 9.44 -16.70 -10.01
CA SER A 161 10.00 -17.84 -10.75
C SER A 161 9.65 -17.76 -12.24
N ASP A 162 10.53 -18.31 -13.09
CA ASP A 162 10.30 -18.38 -14.53
C ASP A 162 9.13 -19.32 -14.83
N LEU A 163 7.97 -18.72 -15.12
CA LEU A 163 6.73 -19.40 -15.46
C LEU A 163 6.18 -18.92 -16.80
N ASP A 164 5.35 -19.74 -17.43
CA ASP A 164 4.62 -19.32 -18.62
C ASP A 164 3.72 -18.11 -18.30
N VAL A 165 3.77 -17.12 -19.19
CA VAL A 165 2.95 -15.90 -19.08
C VAL A 165 1.83 -15.92 -20.12
N HIS A 166 0.70 -15.35 -19.75
CA HIS A 166 -0.43 -15.10 -20.65
C HIS A 166 -0.75 -13.61 -20.68
N VAL A 167 -1.45 -13.20 -21.74
CA VAL A 167 -1.94 -11.83 -21.87
C VAL A 167 -3.22 -11.69 -21.07
N LYS A 168 -3.23 -10.77 -20.10
CA LYS A 168 -4.43 -10.29 -19.43
C LYS A 168 -4.97 -9.08 -20.18
N ASP A 169 -6.24 -9.14 -20.56
CA ASP A 169 -6.85 -8.17 -21.46
C ASP A 169 -7.10 -6.79 -20.84
N HIS A 170 -7.27 -6.75 -19.53
CA HIS A 170 -7.60 -5.55 -18.77
C HIS A 170 -6.63 -5.39 -17.60
N ILE A 171 -6.19 -4.16 -17.40
CA ILE A 171 -5.44 -3.77 -16.20
C ILE A 171 -6.45 -3.25 -15.17
N GLU A 172 -6.53 -3.99 -14.08
CA GLU A 172 -7.52 -3.81 -13.02
C GLU A 172 -6.85 -3.18 -11.79
N TRP A 173 -7.63 -2.55 -10.92
CA TRP A 173 -7.15 -1.90 -9.71
C TRP A 173 -6.34 -2.85 -8.81
N HIS A 174 -6.72 -4.12 -8.78
CA HIS A 174 -6.06 -5.14 -7.97
C HIS A 174 -4.70 -5.61 -8.52
N ASP A 175 -4.29 -5.14 -9.70
CA ASP A 175 -2.94 -5.39 -10.24
C ASP A 175 -1.88 -4.46 -9.63
N TRP A 176 -2.30 -3.41 -8.92
CA TRP A 176 -1.43 -2.34 -8.45
C TRP A 176 -0.22 -2.82 -7.64
N ALA A 177 -0.45 -3.61 -6.60
CA ALA A 177 0.62 -4.11 -5.73
C ALA A 177 1.53 -5.10 -6.47
N LYS A 178 0.96 -5.92 -7.37
CA LYS A 178 1.71 -6.90 -8.17
C LYS A 178 2.64 -6.20 -9.17
N ILE A 179 2.16 -5.17 -9.87
CA ILE A 179 3.00 -4.36 -10.76
C ILE A 179 4.08 -3.61 -9.97
N THR A 180 3.75 -3.08 -8.79
CA THR A 180 4.74 -2.44 -7.90
C THR A 180 5.83 -3.43 -7.47
N ALA A 181 5.46 -4.68 -7.19
CA ALA A 181 6.41 -5.76 -6.89
C ALA A 181 7.33 -6.06 -8.09
N LEU A 182 6.77 -6.19 -9.30
CA LEU A 182 7.53 -6.45 -10.53
C LEU A 182 8.53 -5.35 -10.88
N THR A 183 8.13 -4.08 -10.73
CA THR A 183 9.05 -2.96 -10.97
C THR A 183 10.18 -2.89 -9.94
N GLY A 184 10.05 -3.63 -8.83
CA GLY A 184 11.08 -3.76 -7.80
C GLY A 184 12.14 -4.82 -8.04
N ILE A 185 11.99 -5.70 -9.04
CA ILE A 185 12.97 -6.76 -9.29
C ILE A 185 14.34 -6.13 -9.59
N THR A 186 15.38 -6.62 -8.90
CA THR A 186 16.75 -6.11 -9.00
C THR A 186 17.59 -6.79 -10.07
N ASN A 187 17.19 -7.99 -10.48
CA ASN A 187 17.87 -8.78 -11.50
C ASN A 187 17.35 -8.47 -12.91
N GLY A 188 18.15 -8.79 -13.92
CA GLY A 188 17.79 -8.67 -15.34
C GLY A 188 17.90 -7.25 -15.90
N ASP A 189 17.06 -6.95 -16.90
CA ASP A 189 17.16 -5.75 -17.71
C ASP A 189 16.81 -4.46 -16.95
N GLN A 190 17.57 -3.40 -17.23
CA GLN A 190 17.36 -2.07 -16.65
C GLN A 190 16.26 -1.27 -17.36
N ILE A 191 15.75 -1.72 -18.50
CA ILE A 191 14.62 -1.06 -19.17
C ILE A 191 13.36 -1.82 -18.79
N ARG A 192 12.51 -1.22 -17.94
CA ARG A 192 11.25 -1.84 -17.49
C ARG A 192 10.07 -1.36 -18.33
N ASN A 193 9.96 -0.04 -18.53
CA ASN A 193 8.91 0.54 -19.38
C ASN A 193 9.34 1.91 -19.91
N ILE A 194 9.57 2.02 -21.22
CA ILE A 194 10.01 3.28 -21.84
C ILE A 194 8.89 4.33 -21.82
N ALA A 195 7.65 3.94 -22.11
CA ALA A 195 6.51 4.85 -22.19
C ALA A 195 6.19 5.49 -20.83
N LEU A 196 6.39 4.74 -19.74
CA LEU A 196 6.18 5.19 -18.36
C LEU A 196 7.49 5.67 -17.69
N GLY A 197 8.61 5.70 -18.43
CA GLY A 197 9.91 6.16 -17.93
C GLY A 197 10.49 5.33 -16.79
N VAL A 198 10.16 4.03 -16.72
CA VAL A 198 10.60 3.13 -15.66
C VAL A 198 11.91 2.45 -16.08
N TYR A 199 12.98 2.78 -15.36
CA TYR A 199 14.32 2.22 -15.54
C TYR A 199 14.83 1.65 -14.22
N GLY A 200 15.33 0.42 -14.28
CA GLY A 200 15.82 -0.32 -13.13
C GLY A 200 14.74 -0.62 -12.09
N PRO A 201 15.16 -1.04 -10.89
CA PRO A 201 14.27 -1.25 -9.76
C PRO A 201 13.65 0.08 -9.31
N SER A 202 12.33 0.13 -9.16
CA SER A 202 11.63 1.36 -8.81
C SER A 202 10.32 1.08 -8.08
N ASN A 203 9.95 2.00 -7.19
CA ASN A 203 8.63 1.99 -6.58
C ASN A 203 7.61 2.59 -7.56
N PHE A 204 6.78 1.75 -8.16
CA PHE A 204 5.74 2.17 -9.09
C PHE A 204 4.37 2.39 -8.43
N GLU A 205 4.30 2.53 -7.10
CA GLU A 205 3.06 2.81 -6.36
C GLU A 205 2.30 4.01 -6.92
N GLY A 206 2.92 5.20 -6.90
CA GLY A 206 2.29 6.42 -7.43
C GLY A 206 2.19 6.43 -8.96
N GLY A 207 3.14 5.76 -9.63
CA GLY A 207 3.18 5.65 -11.09
C GLY A 207 1.98 4.86 -11.63
N PHE A 208 1.61 3.77 -10.96
CA PHE A 208 0.43 2.98 -11.31
C PHE A 208 -0.85 3.80 -11.22
N LEU A 209 -1.02 4.64 -10.18
CA LEU A 209 -2.22 5.49 -10.07
C LEU A 209 -2.35 6.48 -11.21
N SER A 210 -1.25 7.14 -11.58
CA SER A 210 -1.25 8.05 -12.74
C SER A 210 -1.60 7.29 -14.02
N PHE A 211 -0.97 6.12 -14.22
CA PHE A 211 -1.23 5.26 -15.36
C PHE A 211 -2.69 4.77 -15.42
N LYS A 212 -3.23 4.33 -14.29
CA LYS A 212 -4.61 3.84 -14.16
C LYS A 212 -5.63 4.96 -14.43
N LYS A 213 -5.35 6.19 -13.95
CA LYS A 213 -6.18 7.37 -14.23
C LYS A 213 -6.23 7.68 -15.72
N GLU A 214 -5.10 7.62 -16.42
CA GLU A 214 -5.06 7.82 -17.87
C GLU A 214 -5.75 6.69 -18.63
N LEU A 215 -5.62 5.44 -18.17
CA LEU A 215 -6.28 4.30 -18.79
C LEU A 215 -7.81 4.39 -18.71
N GLU A 216 -8.35 4.94 -17.61
CA GLU A 216 -9.79 5.10 -17.38
C GLU A 216 -10.37 6.40 -17.96
N ASN A 217 -9.65 7.52 -17.85
CA ASN A 217 -10.19 8.85 -18.13
C ASN A 217 -9.47 9.59 -19.27
N GLY A 218 -8.31 9.09 -19.69
CA GLY A 218 -7.45 9.71 -20.70
C GLY A 218 -7.72 9.19 -22.11
N THR A 219 -6.80 9.51 -23.02
CA THR A 219 -6.78 8.99 -24.40
C THR A 219 -5.62 8.04 -24.66
N ASP A 220 -4.71 7.93 -23.70
CA ASP A 220 -3.47 7.17 -23.80
C ASP A 220 -3.64 5.77 -23.20
N TYR A 221 -2.79 4.84 -23.62
CA TYR A 221 -2.68 3.49 -23.06
C TYR A 221 -3.90 2.55 -23.16
N HIS A 222 -4.96 2.88 -23.92
CA HIS A 222 -6.11 1.97 -24.08
C HIS A 222 -5.77 0.60 -24.70
N ALA A 223 -4.66 0.51 -25.43
CA ALA A 223 -4.14 -0.75 -25.98
C ALA A 223 -3.16 -1.47 -25.04
N ALA A 224 -2.92 -0.92 -23.84
CA ALA A 224 -2.03 -1.56 -22.87
C ALA A 224 -2.61 -2.91 -22.43
N LYS A 225 -1.71 -3.87 -22.27
CA LYS A 225 -2.01 -5.22 -21.80
C LYS A 225 -1.03 -5.56 -20.69
N LEU A 226 -1.45 -6.43 -19.78
CA LEU A 226 -0.59 -6.98 -18.74
C LEU A 226 -0.17 -8.39 -19.16
N LEU A 227 1.12 -8.69 -19.06
CA LEU A 227 1.59 -10.07 -19.09
C LEU A 227 1.61 -10.58 -17.65
N GLN A 228 1.02 -11.75 -17.44
CA GLN A 228 0.86 -12.32 -16.10
C GLN A 228 1.12 -13.82 -16.13
N SER A 229 1.85 -14.30 -15.14
CA SER A 229 2.09 -15.71 -14.85
C SER A 229 0.96 -16.29 -13.97
N SER A 230 0.96 -17.62 -13.80
CA SER A 230 -0.01 -18.27 -12.91
C SER A 230 0.12 -17.90 -11.43
N SER A 231 1.28 -17.40 -10.98
CA SER A 231 1.47 -16.87 -9.61
C SER A 231 0.90 -15.46 -9.44
N GLY A 232 0.68 -14.74 -10.56
CA GLY A 232 0.23 -13.36 -10.58
C GLY A 232 1.35 -12.34 -10.81
N ALA A 233 2.62 -12.76 -10.78
CA ALA A 233 3.76 -11.98 -11.25
C ALA A 233 3.69 -11.75 -12.77
#